data_AF-A0A962F6J2-F1
#
_entry.id   AF-A0A962F6J2-F1
#
_cell.length_a   1.000
_cell.length_b   1.000
_cell.length_c   1.000
_cell.angle_alpha   90.00
_cell.angle_beta   90.00
_cell.angle_gamma   90.00
#
_symmetry.space_group_name_H-M   'P 1'
#
loop_
_entity.id
_entity.type
_entity.pdbx_description
1 polymer ?
#
loop_
_entity_poly.entity_id
_entity_poly.type
_entity_poly.pdbx_seq_one_letter_code
_entity_poly.pdbx_strand_id
1 'polypeptide(L)' 'MEDQEELAEKLAEYQSEHKALDAMIDRIMASDQPVNLFEIQTLKKKKLWLKDMIEKIKSDLIDDIIA' A
#
# COMPACT_ATOMS: atom_id res chain seq x y z
N MET A 1 -5.99 10.40 21.48
CA MET A 1 -5.81 8.94 21.49
C MET A 1 -6.64 8.28 20.40
N GLU A 2 -7.91 8.66 20.18
CA GLU A 2 -8.70 8.19 19.00
C GLU A 2 -7.96 8.39 17.67
N ASP A 3 -7.26 9.52 17.47
CA ASP A 3 -6.52 9.78 16.23
C ASP A 3 -5.40 8.75 15.94
N GLN A 4 -4.69 8.29 16.98
CA GLN A 4 -3.61 7.30 16.82
C GLN A 4 -4.15 5.91 16.51
N GLU A 5 -5.25 5.54 17.14
CA GLU A 5 -5.92 4.25 16.90
C GLU A 5 -6.49 4.21 15.47
N GLU A 6 -7.12 5.29 15.01
CA GLU A 6 -7.57 5.43 13.63
C GLU A 6 -6.42 5.39 12.61
N LEU A 7 -5.30 6.05 12.90
CA LEU A 7 -4.12 6.02 12.04
C LEU A 7 -3.51 4.62 11.98
N ALA A 8 -3.47 3.90 13.10
CA ALA A 8 -2.99 2.52 13.16
C ALA A 8 -3.91 1.56 12.36
N GLU A 9 -5.22 1.73 12.45
CA GLU A 9 -6.19 0.96 11.65
C GLU A 9 -6.01 1.22 10.15
N LYS A 10 -5.97 2.50 9.74
CA LYS A 10 -5.72 2.89 8.33
C LYS A 10 -4.37 2.37 7.84
N LEU A 11 -3.34 2.39 8.68
CA LEU A 11 -2.03 1.85 8.35
C LEU A 11 -2.10 0.33 8.09
N ALA A 12 -2.81 -0.41 8.93
CA ALA A 12 -2.99 -1.86 8.76
C ALA A 12 -3.77 -2.17 7.47
N GLU A 13 -4.82 -1.40 7.19
CA GLU A 13 -5.61 -1.52 5.96
C GLU A 13 -4.74 -1.30 4.71
N TYR A 14 -4.01 -0.18 4.64
CA TYR A 14 -3.15 0.14 3.51
C TYR A 14 -2.01 -0.87 3.34
N GLN A 15 -1.43 -1.38 4.42
CA GLN A 15 -0.42 -2.44 4.35
C GLN A 15 -0.98 -3.74 3.78
N SER A 16 -2.18 -4.12 4.20
CA SER A 16 -2.88 -5.30 3.69
C SER A 16 -3.18 -5.16 2.20
N GLU A 17 -3.73 -4.01 1.79
CA GLU A 17 -4.05 -3.74 0.39
C GLU A 17 -2.79 -3.67 -0.49
N HIS A 18 -1.73 -3.02 0.00
CA HIS A 18 -0.44 -2.97 -0.70
C HIS A 18 0.12 -4.38 -0.94
N LYS A 19 0.07 -5.25 0.07
CA LYS A 19 0.51 -6.65 -0.04
C LYS A 19 -0.36 -7.45 -1.01
N ALA A 20 -1.67 -7.23 -1.00
CA ALA A 20 -2.60 -7.88 -1.93
C ALA A 20 -2.33 -7.46 -3.39
N LEU A 21 -2.09 -6.17 -3.64
CA LEU A 21 -1.71 -5.67 -4.96
C LEU A 21 -0.40 -6.26 -5.44
N ASP A 22 0.58 -6.43 -4.54
CA ASP A 22 1.86 -7.04 -4.90
C ASP A 22 1.69 -8.48 -5.35
N ALA A 23 0.96 -9.28 -4.57
CA ALA A 23 0.65 -10.66 -4.92
C ALA A 23 -0.14 -10.78 -6.24
N MET A 24 -1.02 -9.81 -6.52
CA MET A 24 -1.75 -9.75 -7.78
C MET A 24 -0.82 -9.47 -8.96
N ILE A 25 0.07 -8.49 -8.83
CA ILE A 25 1.07 -8.16 -9.85
C ILE A 25 1.97 -9.38 -10.10
N ASP A 26 2.48 -10.01 -9.05
CA ASP A 26 3.33 -11.20 -9.16
C ASP A 26 2.62 -12.35 -9.89
N ARG A 27 1.34 -12.59 -9.58
CA ARG A 27 0.55 -13.62 -10.26
C ARG A 27 0.38 -13.32 -11.75
N ILE A 28 0.11 -12.07 -12.12
CA ILE A 28 -0.04 -11.68 -13.54
C ILE A 28 1.29 -11.85 -14.27
N MET A 29 2.39 -11.41 -13.64
CA MET A 29 3.74 -11.48 -14.20
C MET A 29 4.27 -12.92 -14.32
N ALA A 30 3.83 -13.82 -13.44
CA ALA A 30 4.21 -15.24 -13.46
C ALA A 30 3.35 -16.09 -14.40
N SER A 31 2.27 -15.54 -14.98
CA SER A 31 1.42 -16.28 -15.91
C SER A 31 1.99 -16.22 -17.33
N ASP A 32 1.82 -17.30 -18.10
CA ASP A 32 2.20 -17.35 -19.52
C ASP A 32 1.21 -16.59 -20.45
N GLN A 33 0.22 -15.90 -19.87
CA GLN A 33 -0.75 -15.12 -20.65
C GLN A 33 -0.16 -13.78 -21.09
N PRO A 34 -0.60 -13.24 -22.25
CA PRO A 34 -0.24 -11.89 -22.67
C PRO A 34 -0.61 -10.86 -21.59
N VAL A 35 0.40 -10.19 -21.05
CA VAL A 35 0.21 -9.19 -20.00
C VAL A 35 -0.34 -7.90 -20.59
N ASN A 36 -1.45 -7.40 -20.03
CA ASN A 36 -1.91 -6.06 -20.33
C ASN A 36 -1.03 -5.03 -19.61
N LEU A 37 -0.14 -4.37 -20.36
CA LEU A 37 0.79 -3.38 -19.82
C LEU A 37 0.08 -2.20 -19.15
N PHE A 38 -1.09 -1.79 -19.63
CA PHE A 38 -1.85 -0.68 -19.03
C PHE A 38 -2.43 -1.07 -17.67
N GLU A 39 -2.90 -2.31 -17.54
CA GLU A 39 -3.38 -2.87 -16.28
C GLU A 39 -2.26 -2.93 -15.24
N ILE A 40 -1.09 -3.49 -15.62
CA ILE A 40 0.09 -3.52 -14.75
C ILE A 40 0.53 -2.12 -14.34
N GLN A 41 0.55 -1.15 -15.25
CA GLN A 41 0.91 0.23 -14.92
C GLN A 41 -0.05 0.84 -13.89
N THR A 42 -1.35 0.58 -14.02
CA THR A 42 -2.36 1.08 -13.08
C THR A 42 -2.19 0.43 -11.70
N LEU A 43 -1.97 -0.88 -11.65
CA LEU A 43 -1.72 -1.60 -10.39
C LEU A 43 -0.44 -1.10 -9.70
N LYS A 44 0.64 -0.89 -10.45
CA LYS A 44 1.90 -0.33 -9.93
C LYS A 44 1.74 1.10 -9.42
N LYS A 45 0.98 1.94 -10.11
CA LYS A 45 0.66 3.30 -9.63
C LYS A 45 -0.11 3.27 -8.31
N LYS A 46 -1.12 2.39 -8.21
CA LYS A 46 -1.88 2.22 -6.96
C LYS A 46 -1.00 1.70 -5.83
N LYS A 47 -0.13 0.73 -6.11
CA LYS A 47 0.87 0.22 -5.15
C LYS A 47 1.79 1.34 -4.65
N LEU A 48 2.30 2.19 -5.55
CA LEU A 48 3.16 3.32 -5.18
C LEU A 48 2.42 4.31 -4.27
N TRP A 49 1.18 4.68 -4.62
CA TRP A 49 0.37 5.57 -3.80
C TRP A 49 0.13 5.01 -2.38
N LEU A 50 -0.20 3.72 -2.26
CA LEU A 50 -0.36 3.07 -0.94
C LEU A 50 0.95 3.10 -0.15
N LYS A 51 2.09 2.86 -0.80
CA LYS A 51 3.40 2.95 -0.15
C LYS A 51 3.64 4.36 0.41
N ASP A 52 3.38 5.39 -0.39
CA ASP A 52 3.56 6.79 0.02
C ASP A 52 2.65 7.15 1.21
N MET A 53 1.40 6.66 1.22
CA MET A 53 0.47 6.86 2.34
C MET A 53 0.88 6.10 3.61
N ILE A 54 1.39 4.87 3.46
CA ILE A 54 1.96 4.09 4.57
C ILE A 54 3.13 4.84 5.19
N GLU A 55 4.05 5.37 4.38
CA GLU A 55 5.20 6.13 4.85
C GLU A 55 4.78 7.42 5.56
N LYS A 56 3.78 8.13 5.01
CA LYS A 56 3.21 9.32 5.65
C LYS A 56 2.60 9.01 7.02
N ILE A 57 1.70 8.02 7.10
CA ILE A 57 1.06 7.65 8.37
C ILE A 57 2.09 7.16 9.40
N LYS A 58 3.12 6.43 8.96
CA LYS A 58 4.23 6.03 9.84
C LYS A 58 4.99 7.24 10.38
N SER A 59 5.24 8.25 9.54
CA SER A 59 5.89 9.49 9.98
C SER A 59 5.04 10.21 11.02
N ASP A 60 3.75 10.40 10.75
CA ASP A 60 2.81 11.08 11.66
C ASP A 60 2.74 10.36 13.02
N LEU A 61 2.68 9.02 13.02
CA LEU A 61 2.71 8.21 14.25
C LEU A 61 4.05 8.30 15.01
N ILE A 62 5.18 8.42 14.31
CA ILE A 62 6.51 8.57 14.93
C ILE A 62 6.61 9.96 15.59
N ASP A 63 6.18 11.00 14.88
CA ASP A 63 6.21 12.37 15.39
C ASP A 63 5.34 12.50 16.66
N ASP A 64 4.16 11.88 16.70
CA ASP A 64 3.30 11.84 17.89
C ASP A 64 3.92 11.09 19.09
N ILE A 65 4.84 10.14 18.87
CA ILE A 65 5.52 9.41 19.96
C ILE A 65 6.66 10.24 20.57
N ILE A 66 7.25 11.15 19.79
CA ILE A 66 8.44 11.92 20.18
C ILE A 66 8.07 13.36 20.61
N ALA A 67 6.85 13.82 20.30
CA ALA A 67 6.32 15.14 20.67
C ALA A 67 6.01 15.29 22.17
#